data_AF-A0A3D4ABL1-F1
#
_entry.id   AF-A0A3D4ABL1-F1
#
_cell.length_a   1.000
_cell.length_b   1.000
_cell.length_c   1.000
_cell.angle_alpha   90.00
_cell.angle_beta   90.00
_cell.angle_gamma   90.00
#
_symmetry.space_group_name_H-M   'P 1'
#
loop_
_entity.id
_entity.type
_entity.pdbx_description
1 polymer ?
#
loop_
_entity_poly.entity_id
_entity_poly.type
_entity_poly.pdbx_seq_one_letter_code
_entity_poly.pdbx_strand_id
1 'polypeptide(L)'
;MLKKIIVTSLLLVSGMSLFAQYPLHKLPAYKTSKEIQLAIEHKTKDKTVFGKAGFNMPGKVRYPGEFEESQAVCISWAYHYGINGNIIGVDTFSDYGYVSAQLAKFISDELPVWIRVPYVADTLKVKAFMNDLGWPLTQNYVFFIAPGDDWWIRDYGPNGIYLGEKDSALAFIDLKYYDGRDNDDTYPKVLAKHMGVRNFESKVYGEGGNLMSDGFGRVFFSDVFTSDNEQQRGWIGAQTLDSITQYFGSTMNVNLKALQCDGGTGHIDLYTKLIDEQTILVMQYPTEITAIDKKLIEDNYQYLTTLKSTYNRPFRIYRFPTPTGDDGTYNLKTCLEVYSGARTYINGITLNKTFIYPTYSDDIDGNQEQSIEVQKLYEKYLPGYKVIPIDARAVAPAGGSIHCITMQIPTNNSVLFWHPSVDGFQPIQGSYAIQARITNISGIASAQCKWKIRGTNIWNTINLTVDSNGLYTGNITPGTLNTTDFIDYYLTSTTNNGKIAVKPITAPEGYYTMRFTQIPTGVNSLEVQAKNYLYGAYPNPASDKLTIPYQLTQNANTVLSIMDITGKEIKRIERSNTPVGLTNEEVDVTSLHAGIYFYTLYANGTRIDSRKFVIK
;
A
#
# COMPACT_ATOMS: atom_id res chain seq x y z
N MET A 1 -69.71 -26.32 -39.14
CA MET A 1 -68.61 -26.51 -40.11
C MET A 1 -67.33 -26.63 -39.32
N LEU A 2 -66.77 -27.84 -39.18
CA LEU A 2 -65.50 -28.27 -39.77
C LEU A 2 -64.33 -27.30 -39.47
N LYS A 3 -63.18 -27.68 -38.93
CA LYS A 3 -62.58 -28.97 -38.53
C LYS A 3 -61.19 -28.65 -37.96
N LYS A 4 -60.71 -29.47 -37.01
CA LYS A 4 -59.30 -29.79 -36.66
C LYS A 4 -58.57 -28.87 -35.64
N ILE A 5 -58.12 -29.23 -34.42
CA ILE A 5 -57.45 -30.45 -33.84
C ILE A 5 -56.10 -30.71 -34.56
N ILE A 6 -54.88 -30.82 -33.99
CA ILE A 6 -54.32 -31.00 -32.63
C ILE A 6 -52.74 -31.02 -32.74
N VAL A 7 -52.03 -30.89 -31.60
CA VAL A 7 -50.67 -31.41 -31.21
C VAL A 7 -49.38 -30.55 -31.38
N THR A 8 -48.86 -30.13 -30.21
CA THR A 8 -47.54 -30.39 -29.54
C THR A 8 -46.24 -30.33 -30.39
N SER A 9 -45.19 -29.58 -30.00
CA SER A 9 -44.12 -30.04 -29.07
C SER A 9 -43.11 -28.95 -28.65
N LEU A 10 -42.59 -29.09 -27.43
CA LEU A 10 -41.43 -28.44 -26.80
C LEU A 10 -40.19 -28.31 -27.69
N LEU A 11 -39.45 -27.20 -27.54
CA LEU A 11 -37.97 -27.20 -27.53
C LEU A 11 -37.41 -25.91 -26.89
N LEU A 12 -36.71 -26.11 -25.77
CA LEU A 12 -35.72 -25.18 -25.22
C LEU A 12 -34.65 -24.90 -26.29
N VAL A 13 -34.34 -23.63 -26.56
CA VAL A 13 -33.00 -23.20 -26.97
C VAL A 13 -32.69 -21.83 -26.37
N SER A 14 -31.64 -21.84 -25.54
CA SER A 14 -30.82 -20.77 -25.01
C SER A 14 -30.83 -19.43 -25.76
N GLY A 15 -31.13 -18.35 -25.03
CA GLY A 15 -30.78 -16.98 -25.43
C GLY A 15 -29.27 -16.76 -25.31
N MET A 16 -28.56 -16.79 -26.44
CA MET A 16 -27.24 -16.19 -26.57
C MET A 16 -27.43 -14.70 -26.85
N SER A 17 -27.23 -13.86 -25.85
CA SER A 17 -27.02 -12.43 -26.02
C SER A 17 -25.63 -12.20 -26.63
N LEU A 18 -25.61 -12.00 -27.95
CA LEU A 18 -24.48 -11.45 -28.69
C LEU A 18 -24.27 -9.98 -28.26
N PHE A 19 -23.22 -9.74 -27.48
CA PHE A 19 -22.63 -8.41 -27.34
C PHE A 19 -22.00 -8.02 -28.68
N ALA A 20 -22.73 -7.23 -29.47
CA ALA A 20 -22.19 -6.58 -30.64
C ALA A 20 -21.26 -5.43 -30.19
N GLN A 21 -20.01 -5.48 -30.66
CA GLN A 21 -19.01 -4.42 -30.54
C GLN A 21 -19.58 -3.09 -31.07
N TYR A 22 -19.67 -2.08 -30.22
CA TYR A 22 -19.83 -0.69 -30.68
C TYR A 22 -18.45 -0.15 -31.10
N PRO A 23 -18.34 0.52 -32.26
CA PRO A 23 -17.07 1.02 -32.76
C PRO A 23 -16.60 2.23 -31.96
N LEU A 24 -15.35 2.16 -31.46
CA LEU A 24 -14.57 3.27 -30.90
C LEU A 24 -14.75 4.55 -31.74
N HIS A 25 -15.53 5.50 -31.24
CA HIS A 25 -15.60 6.85 -31.80
C HIS A 25 -14.38 7.64 -31.32
N LYS A 26 -13.58 8.12 -32.28
CA LYS A 26 -12.50 9.07 -32.05
C LYS A 26 -13.08 10.38 -31.50
N LEU A 27 -12.65 10.76 -30.30
CA LEU A 27 -12.95 12.05 -29.66
C LEU A 27 -12.34 13.21 -30.48
N PRO A 28 -12.97 14.40 -30.51
CA PRO A 28 -12.45 15.55 -31.25
C PRO A 28 -11.20 16.13 -30.58
N ALA A 29 -10.15 16.33 -31.38
CA ALA A 29 -8.77 16.61 -30.95
C ALA A 29 -8.43 18.08 -30.63
N TYR A 30 -9.39 18.95 -30.29
CA TYR A 30 -9.08 20.37 -30.07
C TYR A 30 -9.85 21.02 -28.91
N LYS A 31 -9.11 21.78 -28.09
CA LYS A 31 -9.58 22.55 -26.93
C LYS A 31 -10.60 23.62 -27.34
N THR A 32 -11.63 23.83 -26.52
CA THR A 32 -12.60 24.91 -26.70
C THR A 32 -11.97 26.27 -26.36
N SER A 33 -12.48 27.36 -26.93
CA SER A 33 -11.95 28.71 -26.69
C SER A 33 -12.01 29.13 -25.21
N LYS A 34 -12.94 28.54 -24.44
CA LYS A 34 -13.09 28.76 -22.99
C LYS A 34 -12.02 28.01 -22.18
N GLU A 35 -11.64 26.81 -22.60
CA GLU A 35 -10.52 26.04 -22.02
C GLU A 35 -9.18 26.73 -22.28
N ILE A 36 -9.00 27.28 -23.49
CA ILE A 36 -7.80 28.08 -23.83
C ILE A 36 -7.73 29.32 -22.93
N GLN A 37 -8.86 29.99 -22.69
CA GLN A 37 -8.90 31.20 -21.87
C GLN A 37 -8.63 30.92 -20.39
N LEU A 38 -9.17 29.84 -19.81
CA LEU A 38 -8.82 29.38 -18.45
C LEU A 38 -7.33 29.03 -18.34
N ALA A 39 -6.77 28.32 -19.32
CA ALA A 39 -5.34 27.99 -19.35
C ALA A 39 -4.42 29.23 -19.46
N ILE A 40 -4.91 30.34 -20.04
CA ILE A 40 -4.19 31.61 -20.15
C ILE A 40 -4.32 32.44 -18.86
N GLU A 41 -5.49 32.44 -18.21
CA GLU A 41 -5.72 33.17 -16.95
C GLU A 41 -4.96 32.56 -15.76
N HIS A 42 -4.62 31.27 -15.80
CA HIS A 42 -3.80 30.58 -14.80
C HIS A 42 -2.29 30.89 -14.85
N LYS A 43 -1.81 31.76 -15.76
CA LYS A 43 -0.36 32.01 -15.98
C LYS A 43 0.31 33.10 -15.11
N THR A 44 -0.32 33.63 -14.07
CA THR A 44 0.33 34.69 -13.26
C THR A 44 0.69 34.26 -11.83
N LYS A 45 2.01 34.04 -11.67
CA LYS A 45 2.84 34.03 -10.44
C LYS A 45 2.67 32.86 -9.46
N ASP A 46 3.23 31.71 -9.84
CA ASP A 46 4.46 31.17 -9.25
C ASP A 46 5.10 30.23 -10.30
N LYS A 47 6.34 30.54 -10.72
CA LYS A 47 7.07 29.66 -11.65
C LYS A 47 7.71 28.54 -10.84
N THR A 48 7.01 27.44 -10.66
CA THR A 48 7.58 26.22 -10.08
C THR A 48 7.69 25.16 -11.17
N VAL A 49 8.92 24.94 -11.63
CA VAL A 49 9.26 23.93 -12.65
C VAL A 49 9.96 22.80 -11.91
N PHE A 50 9.30 21.64 -11.74
CA PHE A 50 9.95 20.45 -11.19
C PHE A 50 9.95 19.30 -12.18
N GLY A 51 11.15 18.77 -12.41
CA GLY A 51 11.39 17.63 -13.27
C GLY A 51 12.46 17.83 -14.35
N LYS A 52 13.74 17.75 -13.94
CA LYS A 52 14.97 17.35 -14.68
C LYS A 52 16.13 17.34 -13.68
N ALA A 53 17.24 16.65 -14.00
CA ALA A 53 18.40 16.49 -13.11
C ALA A 53 18.88 17.82 -12.49
N GLY A 54 19.16 17.81 -11.18
CA GLY A 54 19.69 18.97 -10.44
C GLY A 54 18.66 19.79 -9.64
N PHE A 55 17.39 19.38 -9.61
CA PHE A 55 16.40 19.95 -8.70
C PHE A 55 16.56 19.42 -7.26
N ASN A 56 16.51 20.32 -6.28
CA ASN A 56 16.52 19.99 -4.85
C ASN A 56 15.30 20.63 -4.17
N MET A 57 14.59 19.84 -3.38
CA MET A 57 13.53 20.34 -2.51
C MET A 57 14.12 21.33 -1.47
N PRO A 58 13.33 22.31 -1.00
CA PRO A 58 13.82 23.44 -0.19
C PRO A 58 14.29 23.07 1.23
N GLY A 59 14.35 21.78 1.56
CA GLY A 59 14.79 21.25 2.84
C GLY A 59 14.62 19.74 2.88
N LYS A 60 14.77 19.17 4.08
CA LYS A 60 14.45 17.75 4.34
C LYS A 60 13.00 17.48 3.96
N VAL A 61 12.78 16.37 3.28
CA VAL A 61 11.46 15.90 2.85
C VAL A 61 11.14 14.59 3.56
N ARG A 62 9.89 14.41 3.96
CA ARG A 62 9.37 13.13 4.44
C ARG A 62 8.02 12.86 3.81
N TYR A 63 7.90 11.74 3.11
CA TYR A 63 6.61 11.21 2.68
C TYR A 63 6.03 10.35 3.81
N PRO A 64 4.90 10.74 4.46
CA PRO A 64 4.32 9.96 5.53
C PRO A 64 3.72 8.65 5.04
N GLY A 65 3.70 7.65 5.91
CA GLY A 65 2.91 6.45 5.68
C GLY A 65 1.42 6.77 5.77
N GLU A 66 0.58 6.09 4.98
CA GLU A 66 -0.87 6.29 5.00
C GLU A 66 -1.50 5.97 6.37
N PHE A 67 -0.87 5.07 7.14
CA PHE A 67 -1.28 4.71 8.50
C PHE A 67 -0.96 5.79 9.54
N GLU A 68 -0.28 6.88 9.17
CA GLU A 68 -0.08 8.03 10.05
C GLU A 68 -1.36 8.89 10.13
N GLU A 69 -1.40 9.79 11.13
CA GLU A 69 -2.58 10.61 11.38
C GLU A 69 -2.93 11.53 10.19
N SER A 70 -4.19 11.46 9.80
CA SER A 70 -4.79 12.28 8.75
C SER A 70 -5.76 13.30 9.32
N GLN A 71 -5.79 14.50 8.74
CA GLN A 71 -6.74 15.57 9.11
C GLN A 71 -8.00 15.58 8.24
N ALA A 72 -7.94 14.96 7.07
CA ALA A 72 -9.07 14.81 6.16
C ALA A 72 -8.85 13.60 5.24
N VAL A 73 -9.93 13.10 4.63
CA VAL A 73 -9.86 12.21 3.46
C VAL A 73 -10.71 12.82 2.37
N CYS A 74 -10.13 12.95 1.18
CA CYS A 74 -10.78 13.44 -0.01
C CYS A 74 -11.47 12.31 -0.76
N ILE A 75 -12.66 12.60 -1.28
CA ILE A 75 -13.33 11.80 -2.30
C ILE A 75 -13.78 12.71 -3.44
N SER A 76 -13.78 12.17 -4.66
CA SER A 76 -14.54 12.76 -5.76
C SER A 76 -15.84 12.00 -5.88
N TRP A 77 -16.95 12.72 -5.71
CA TRP A 77 -18.26 12.08 -5.79
C TRP A 77 -18.48 11.54 -7.22
N ALA A 78 -18.98 10.31 -7.33
CA ALA A 78 -19.25 9.67 -8.62
C ALA A 78 -20.08 10.57 -9.56
N TYR A 79 -19.78 10.56 -10.85
CA TYR A 79 -20.45 11.46 -11.80
C TYR A 79 -21.65 10.82 -12.48
N HIS A 80 -22.68 11.63 -12.68
CA HIS A 80 -23.76 11.33 -13.61
C HIS A 80 -23.38 11.82 -15.01
N TYR A 81 -23.36 10.89 -15.96
CA TYR A 81 -23.06 11.16 -17.36
C TYR A 81 -24.33 11.28 -18.19
N GLY A 82 -24.39 12.31 -19.05
CA GLY A 82 -25.46 12.45 -20.04
C GLY A 82 -25.26 11.52 -21.24
N ILE A 83 -26.22 11.52 -22.17
CA ILE A 83 -26.22 10.64 -23.36
C ILE A 83 -24.97 10.77 -24.25
N ASN A 84 -24.29 11.93 -24.19
CA ASN A 84 -23.11 12.23 -24.97
C ASN A 84 -21.80 11.94 -24.19
N GLY A 85 -21.88 11.30 -23.01
CA GLY A 85 -20.73 10.99 -22.16
C GLY A 85 -20.19 12.16 -21.33
N ASN A 86 -20.81 13.34 -21.39
CA ASN A 86 -20.39 14.50 -20.60
C ASN A 86 -20.93 14.42 -19.16
N ILE A 87 -20.15 14.94 -18.20
CA ILE A 87 -20.55 15.05 -16.80
C ILE A 87 -21.65 16.11 -16.65
N ILE A 88 -22.83 15.68 -16.22
CA ILE A 88 -24.02 16.54 -16.00
C ILE A 88 -24.36 16.73 -14.51
N GLY A 89 -23.57 16.14 -13.61
CA GLY A 89 -23.64 16.35 -12.18
C GLY A 89 -23.11 15.16 -11.40
N VAL A 90 -23.53 15.06 -10.14
CA VAL A 90 -23.26 13.91 -9.28
C VAL A 90 -24.25 12.77 -9.51
N ASP A 91 -23.77 11.54 -9.36
CA ASP A 91 -24.58 10.32 -9.33
C ASP A 91 -25.11 10.06 -7.92
N THR A 92 -26.43 10.01 -7.79
CA THR A 92 -27.14 9.75 -6.53
C THR A 92 -28.21 8.68 -6.72
N PHE A 93 -27.99 7.75 -7.64
CA PHE A 93 -29.00 6.74 -7.99
C PHE A 93 -28.40 5.38 -8.35
N SER A 94 -27.17 5.32 -8.86
CA SER A 94 -26.49 4.05 -9.16
C SER A 94 -25.57 3.61 -8.02
N ASP A 95 -25.08 2.37 -8.10
CA ASP A 95 -24.14 1.79 -7.13
C ASP A 95 -22.90 2.66 -6.91
N TYR A 96 -22.42 3.38 -7.93
CA TYR A 96 -21.29 4.32 -7.80
C TYR A 96 -21.62 5.49 -6.84
N GLY A 97 -22.85 6.00 -6.91
CA GLY A 97 -23.37 6.99 -5.98
C GLY A 97 -23.51 6.44 -4.56
N TYR A 98 -23.97 5.19 -4.41
CA TYR A 98 -24.05 4.52 -3.10
C TYR A 98 -22.67 4.25 -2.48
N VAL A 99 -21.66 3.90 -3.27
CA VAL A 99 -20.26 3.79 -2.80
C VAL A 99 -19.76 5.15 -2.31
N SER A 100 -20.01 6.23 -3.07
CA SER A 100 -19.66 7.60 -2.66
C SER A 100 -20.34 8.00 -1.35
N ALA A 101 -21.61 7.64 -1.16
CA ALA A 101 -22.37 7.89 0.06
C ALA A 101 -21.81 7.12 1.28
N GLN A 102 -21.48 5.84 1.10
CA GLN A 102 -20.86 5.03 2.15
C GLN A 102 -19.51 5.59 2.56
N LEU A 103 -18.66 5.98 1.60
CA LEU A 103 -17.39 6.65 1.89
C LEU A 103 -17.61 7.94 2.66
N ALA A 104 -18.50 8.83 2.18
CA ALA A 104 -18.81 10.08 2.86
C ALA A 104 -19.27 9.85 4.30
N LYS A 105 -20.15 8.87 4.52
CA LYS A 105 -20.62 8.49 5.85
C LYS A 105 -19.49 8.00 6.74
N PHE A 106 -18.79 6.94 6.34
CA PHE A 106 -17.82 6.26 7.19
C PHE A 106 -16.56 7.07 7.45
N ILE A 107 -16.13 7.90 6.50
CA ILE A 107 -15.05 8.86 6.74
C ILE A 107 -15.50 9.91 7.76
N SER A 108 -16.69 10.51 7.58
CA SER A 108 -17.18 11.60 8.46
C SER A 108 -17.38 11.19 9.93
N ASP A 109 -17.54 9.89 10.19
CA ASP A 109 -17.60 9.33 11.54
C ASP A 109 -16.26 9.42 12.30
N GLU A 110 -15.14 9.44 11.58
CA GLU A 110 -13.79 9.46 12.15
C GLU A 110 -13.14 10.85 12.03
N LEU A 111 -13.21 11.46 10.84
CA LEU A 111 -12.53 12.71 10.51
C LEU A 111 -13.21 13.43 9.34
N PRO A 112 -12.88 14.71 9.05
CA PRO A 112 -13.49 15.44 7.94
C PRO A 112 -13.39 14.74 6.57
N VAL A 113 -14.53 14.50 5.91
CA VAL A 113 -14.56 14.11 4.49
C VAL A 113 -14.58 15.34 3.58
N TRP A 114 -13.66 15.41 2.63
CA TRP A 114 -13.58 16.49 1.65
C TRP A 114 -14.11 16.00 0.30
N ILE A 115 -15.30 16.47 -0.07
CA ILE A 115 -16.07 15.95 -1.20
C ILE A 115 -15.95 16.91 -2.39
N ARG A 116 -15.28 16.47 -3.45
CA ARG A 116 -15.29 17.19 -4.74
C ARG A 116 -16.62 16.94 -5.46
N VAL A 117 -17.24 18.00 -5.93
CA VAL A 117 -18.41 17.97 -6.82
C VAL A 117 -18.22 18.95 -7.98
N PRO A 118 -18.75 18.66 -9.19
CA PRO A 118 -18.49 19.47 -10.36
C PRO A 118 -19.26 20.81 -10.35
N TYR A 119 -20.45 20.84 -9.73
CA TYR A 119 -21.30 22.04 -9.71
C TYR A 119 -21.79 22.39 -8.29
N VAL A 120 -22.02 23.69 -8.04
CA VAL A 120 -22.56 24.19 -6.75
C VAL A 120 -23.90 23.52 -6.40
N ALA A 121 -24.78 23.34 -7.40
CA ALA A 121 -26.08 22.71 -7.22
C ALA A 121 -26.00 21.25 -6.76
N ASP A 122 -24.89 20.56 -7.04
CA ASP A 122 -24.71 19.16 -6.66
C ASP A 122 -24.54 18.97 -5.15
N THR A 123 -24.08 20.01 -4.43
CA THR A 123 -24.02 19.96 -2.96
C THR A 123 -25.39 19.70 -2.34
N LEU A 124 -26.47 20.22 -2.94
CA LEU A 124 -27.83 20.00 -2.47
C LEU A 124 -28.32 18.60 -2.83
N LYS A 125 -27.95 18.08 -4.01
CA LYS A 125 -28.27 16.70 -4.42
C LYS A 125 -27.60 15.68 -3.51
N VAL A 126 -26.30 15.84 -3.23
CA VAL A 126 -25.57 14.98 -2.30
C VAL A 126 -26.21 15.02 -0.91
N LYS A 127 -26.52 16.21 -0.39
CA LYS A 127 -27.16 16.34 0.92
C LYS A 127 -28.55 15.68 0.97
N ALA A 128 -29.37 15.87 -0.06
CA ALA A 128 -30.69 15.25 -0.14
C ALA A 128 -30.56 13.71 -0.19
N PHE A 129 -29.69 13.19 -1.05
CA PHE A 129 -29.45 11.76 -1.16
C PHE A 129 -28.95 11.15 0.16
N MET A 130 -27.96 11.76 0.78
CA MET A 130 -27.45 11.33 2.10
C MET A 130 -28.54 11.37 3.18
N ASN A 131 -29.43 12.36 3.15
CA ASN A 131 -30.57 12.42 4.06
C ASN A 131 -31.59 11.30 3.81
N ASP A 132 -31.89 10.99 2.55
CA ASP A 132 -32.82 9.94 2.17
C ASP A 132 -32.31 8.54 2.55
N LEU A 133 -30.97 8.35 2.57
CA LEU A 133 -30.31 7.14 3.08
C LEU A 133 -30.28 7.06 4.62
N GLY A 134 -30.75 8.10 5.33
CA GLY A 134 -30.66 8.17 6.79
C GLY A 134 -29.25 8.51 7.32
N TRP A 135 -28.37 9.02 6.46
CA TRP A 135 -26.99 9.40 6.77
C TRP A 135 -26.73 10.89 6.54
N PRO A 136 -27.50 11.80 7.17
CA PRO A 136 -27.39 13.23 6.87
C PRO A 136 -25.98 13.77 7.17
N LEU A 137 -25.40 14.48 6.21
CA LEU A 137 -24.12 15.19 6.38
C LEU A 137 -24.33 16.43 7.27
N THR A 138 -24.18 16.23 8.59
CA THR A 138 -24.42 17.25 9.62
C THR A 138 -23.13 17.88 10.14
N GLN A 139 -22.02 17.15 10.13
CA GLN A 139 -20.70 17.58 10.61
C GLN A 139 -19.58 16.86 9.86
N ASN A 140 -18.33 17.29 10.05
CA ASN A 140 -17.14 16.64 9.49
C ASN A 140 -17.18 16.43 7.97
N TYR A 141 -17.66 17.43 7.21
CA TYR A 141 -17.54 17.43 5.76
C TYR A 141 -17.24 18.83 5.21
N VAL A 142 -16.60 18.87 4.04
CA VAL A 142 -16.38 20.10 3.25
C VAL A 142 -16.64 19.78 1.78
N PHE A 143 -17.37 20.64 1.08
CA PHE A 143 -17.53 20.53 -0.36
C PHE A 143 -16.48 21.37 -1.10
N PHE A 144 -15.86 20.77 -2.12
CA PHE A 144 -14.98 21.44 -3.07
C PHE A 144 -15.66 21.49 -4.43
N ILE A 145 -15.98 22.69 -4.91
CA ILE A 145 -16.59 22.88 -6.21
C ILE A 145 -15.48 22.98 -7.25
N ALA A 146 -15.26 21.90 -8.00
CA ALA A 146 -14.27 21.85 -9.06
C ALA A 146 -14.73 20.85 -10.14
N PRO A 147 -14.75 21.25 -11.44
CA PRO A 147 -15.01 20.30 -12.52
C PRO A 147 -13.93 19.22 -12.48
N GLY A 148 -14.26 17.99 -12.87
CA GLY A 148 -13.32 16.88 -12.99
C GLY A 148 -13.57 16.08 -14.25
N ASP A 149 -12.65 15.17 -14.56
CA ASP A 149 -12.75 14.28 -15.71
C ASP A 149 -13.06 12.85 -15.25
N ASP A 150 -12.55 12.45 -14.09
CA ASP A 150 -12.85 11.19 -13.41
C ASP A 150 -12.89 11.31 -11.88
N TRP A 151 -13.29 10.23 -11.23
CA TRP A 151 -13.43 10.14 -9.78
C TRP A 151 -12.24 9.48 -9.06
N TRP A 152 -11.22 9.03 -9.79
CA TRP A 152 -10.01 8.34 -9.28
C TRP A 152 -9.04 9.26 -8.52
N ILE A 153 -9.52 9.90 -7.46
CA ILE A 153 -8.80 10.93 -6.71
C ILE A 153 -7.52 10.41 -6.04
N ARG A 154 -7.35 9.10 -5.90
CA ARG A 154 -6.07 8.50 -5.49
C ARG A 154 -4.94 8.86 -6.45
N ASP A 155 -5.25 8.92 -7.74
CA ASP A 155 -4.24 9.00 -8.78
C ASP A 155 -3.81 10.44 -9.02
N TYR A 156 -4.78 11.33 -9.22
CA TYR A 156 -4.54 12.75 -9.48
C TYR A 156 -4.52 13.60 -8.21
N GLY A 157 -4.89 13.05 -7.05
CA GLY A 157 -4.93 13.79 -5.79
C GLY A 157 -3.55 14.26 -5.33
N PRO A 158 -3.49 15.25 -4.43
CA PRO A 158 -2.22 15.74 -3.92
C PRO A 158 -1.51 14.69 -3.06
N ASN A 159 -0.24 14.43 -3.36
CA ASN A 159 0.59 13.61 -2.50
C ASN A 159 1.14 14.47 -1.35
N GLY A 160 0.63 14.29 -0.14
CA GLY A 160 1.04 15.05 1.04
C GLY A 160 2.45 14.70 1.52
N ILE A 161 3.31 15.70 1.69
CA ILE A 161 4.68 15.56 2.21
C ILE A 161 4.96 16.57 3.33
N TYR A 162 5.90 16.23 4.20
CA TYR A 162 6.43 17.16 5.19
C TYR A 162 7.79 17.73 4.78
N LEU A 163 8.01 18.99 5.14
CA LEU A 163 9.22 19.76 4.88
C LEU A 163 9.89 20.21 6.17
N GLY A 164 11.22 20.22 6.16
CA GLY A 164 12.06 20.66 7.27
C GLY A 164 12.17 19.65 8.41
N GLU A 165 12.83 20.05 9.49
CA GLU A 165 13.00 19.17 10.66
C GLU A 165 11.69 19.04 11.45
N LYS A 166 11.44 17.84 11.99
CA LYS A 166 10.25 17.52 12.81
C LYS A 166 8.94 17.92 12.11
N ASP A 167 8.89 17.72 10.79
CA ASP A 167 7.73 17.98 9.94
C ASP A 167 7.21 19.43 10.02
N SER A 168 8.14 20.40 9.98
CA SER A 168 7.83 21.81 10.24
C SER A 168 6.79 22.45 9.31
N ALA A 169 6.54 21.89 8.13
CA ALA A 169 5.52 22.36 7.21
C ALA A 169 4.96 21.21 6.36
N LEU A 170 3.64 21.19 6.17
CA LEU A 170 2.96 20.36 5.19
C LEU A 170 3.02 21.02 3.80
N ALA A 171 3.20 20.22 2.76
CA ALA A 171 3.12 20.63 1.36
C ALA A 171 2.62 19.47 0.49
N PHE A 172 2.29 19.77 -0.76
CA PHE A 172 1.83 18.79 -1.74
C PHE A 172 2.83 18.62 -2.88
N ILE A 173 3.10 17.38 -3.26
CA ILE A 173 3.65 17.03 -4.56
C ILE A 173 2.47 16.74 -5.49
N ASP A 174 2.44 17.48 -6.59
CA ASP A 174 1.43 17.39 -7.64
C ASP A 174 2.11 16.77 -8.86
N LEU A 175 1.92 15.45 -9.00
CA LEU A 175 2.48 14.69 -10.12
C LEU A 175 1.63 14.94 -11.36
N LYS A 176 2.27 14.96 -12.53
CA LYS A 176 1.52 15.09 -13.77
C LYS A 176 0.66 13.84 -13.94
N TYR A 177 -0.66 14.01 -14.05
CA TYR A 177 -1.55 12.89 -14.33
C TYR A 177 -1.56 12.58 -15.84
N TYR A 178 -2.70 12.30 -16.48
CA TYR A 178 -2.76 12.02 -17.92
C TYR A 178 -3.03 13.25 -18.79
N ASP A 179 -2.57 13.19 -20.05
CA ASP A 179 -3.02 14.15 -21.05
C ASP A 179 -4.52 13.95 -21.31
N GLY A 180 -5.29 15.03 -21.32
CA GLY A 180 -6.74 14.97 -21.48
C GLY A 180 -7.52 14.76 -20.18
N ARG A 181 -6.83 14.63 -19.05
CA ARG A 181 -7.40 14.69 -17.69
C ARG A 181 -7.06 16.02 -17.01
N ASP A 182 -7.14 17.10 -17.78
CA ASP A 182 -6.67 18.43 -17.39
C ASP A 182 -7.46 19.00 -16.19
N ASN A 183 -8.73 18.64 -15.98
CA ASN A 183 -9.49 19.11 -14.82
C ASN A 183 -9.08 18.37 -13.55
N ASP A 184 -8.81 17.06 -13.64
CA ASP A 184 -8.30 16.27 -12.53
C ASP A 184 -6.92 16.75 -12.07
N ASP A 185 -6.02 16.99 -13.02
CA ASP A 185 -4.65 17.50 -12.81
C ASP A 185 -4.63 18.90 -12.17
N THR A 186 -5.74 19.65 -12.20
CA THR A 186 -5.83 20.96 -11.52
C THR A 186 -6.27 20.87 -10.06
N TYR A 187 -6.83 19.73 -9.65
CA TYR A 187 -7.46 19.59 -8.33
C TYR A 187 -6.47 19.73 -7.16
N PRO A 188 -5.25 19.16 -7.18
CA PRO A 188 -4.25 19.36 -6.12
C PRO A 188 -4.01 20.84 -5.78
N LYS A 189 -3.94 21.70 -6.80
CA LYS A 189 -3.76 23.15 -6.65
C LYS A 189 -4.95 23.83 -5.97
N VAL A 190 -6.18 23.39 -6.28
CA VAL A 190 -7.39 23.87 -5.59
C VAL A 190 -7.28 23.55 -4.10
N LEU A 191 -6.87 22.33 -3.77
CA LEU A 191 -6.75 21.90 -2.38
C LEU A 191 -5.60 22.61 -1.65
N ALA A 192 -4.45 22.75 -2.28
CA ALA A 192 -3.30 23.46 -1.73
C ALA A 192 -3.65 24.91 -1.37
N LYS A 193 -4.37 25.60 -2.27
CA LYS A 193 -4.85 26.97 -2.04
C LYS A 193 -5.81 27.04 -0.86
N HIS A 194 -6.73 26.09 -0.74
CA HIS A 194 -7.66 26.03 0.39
C HIS A 194 -6.92 25.86 1.72
N MET A 195 -5.92 24.98 1.75
CA MET A 195 -5.15 24.69 2.96
C MET A 195 -4.07 25.73 3.26
N GLY A 196 -3.76 26.63 2.33
CA GLY A 196 -2.64 27.57 2.47
C GLY A 196 -1.26 26.88 2.49
N VAL A 197 -1.14 25.71 1.86
CA VAL A 197 0.12 24.96 1.76
C VAL A 197 0.77 25.14 0.39
N ARG A 198 2.07 24.84 0.29
CA ARG A 198 2.79 24.88 -0.99
C ARG A 198 2.38 23.70 -1.87
N ASN A 199 2.17 23.97 -3.16
CA ASN A 199 1.97 22.96 -4.20
C ASN A 199 3.22 22.89 -5.10
N PHE A 200 3.85 21.73 -5.18
CA PHE A 200 5.01 21.47 -6.03
C PHE A 200 4.56 20.72 -7.28
N GLU A 201 4.27 21.46 -8.35
CA GLU A 201 3.87 20.92 -9.66
C GLU A 201 5.06 20.24 -10.38
N SER A 202 4.89 18.97 -10.74
CA SER A 202 5.91 18.13 -11.40
C SER A 202 5.59 17.88 -12.87
N LYS A 203 6.62 17.66 -13.68
CA LYS A 203 6.53 17.18 -15.07
C LYS A 203 6.65 15.66 -15.20
N VAL A 204 7.02 14.97 -14.11
CA VAL A 204 7.03 13.51 -14.06
C VAL A 204 5.59 13.04 -14.01
N TYR A 205 5.26 12.14 -14.92
CA TYR A 205 3.96 11.50 -14.93
C TYR A 205 3.90 10.48 -13.80
N GLY A 206 2.78 10.41 -13.08
CA GLY A 206 2.60 9.35 -12.10
C GLY A 206 1.32 9.51 -11.29
N GLU A 207 0.85 8.39 -10.80
CA GLU A 207 -0.38 8.27 -10.02
C GLU A 207 -0.10 7.90 -8.55
N GLY A 208 -0.87 8.47 -7.63
CA GLY A 208 -0.77 8.14 -6.21
C GLY A 208 -1.09 6.68 -5.87
N GLY A 209 -1.90 5.97 -6.67
CA GLY A 209 -2.17 4.52 -6.49
C GLY A 209 -0.91 3.66 -6.65
N ASN A 210 0.08 4.16 -7.39
CA ASN A 210 1.37 3.51 -7.57
C ASN A 210 2.45 3.97 -6.56
N LEU A 211 2.09 4.66 -5.48
CA LEU A 211 3.04 5.18 -4.50
C LEU A 211 2.61 4.88 -3.06
N MET A 212 3.49 4.25 -2.29
CA MET A 212 3.32 4.07 -0.85
C MET A 212 4.61 4.37 -0.09
N SER A 213 4.50 4.75 1.19
CA SER A 213 5.68 4.97 2.05
C SER A 213 5.56 4.26 3.39
N ASP A 214 6.72 3.86 3.94
CA ASP A 214 6.83 3.39 5.33
C ASP A 214 6.90 4.55 6.34
N GLY A 215 6.85 5.81 5.89
CA GLY A 215 6.98 7.00 6.73
C GLY A 215 8.42 7.32 7.19
N PHE A 216 9.37 6.43 6.91
CA PHE A 216 10.76 6.47 7.37
C PHE A 216 11.76 6.38 6.20
N GLY A 217 11.35 6.86 5.04
CA GLY A 217 12.22 7.08 3.88
C GLY A 217 12.29 5.92 2.90
N ARG A 218 11.42 4.90 3.00
CA ARG A 218 11.18 3.99 1.86
C ARG A 218 9.97 4.45 1.08
N VAL A 219 10.09 4.39 -0.25
CA VAL A 219 8.99 4.65 -1.18
C VAL A 219 8.85 3.42 -2.08
N PHE A 220 7.66 2.85 -2.09
CA PHE A 220 7.30 1.65 -2.84
C PHE A 220 6.49 2.08 -4.06
N PHE A 221 6.80 1.49 -5.21
CA PHE A 221 6.12 1.71 -6.49
C PHE A 221 6.41 0.54 -7.44
N SER A 222 5.66 0.42 -8.52
CA SER A 222 5.93 -0.57 -9.57
C SER A 222 6.79 0.00 -10.71
N ASP A 223 7.37 -0.89 -11.50
CA ASP A 223 8.19 -0.51 -12.66
C ASP A 223 7.44 0.31 -13.73
N VAL A 224 6.10 0.31 -13.71
CA VAL A 224 5.24 1.20 -14.54
C VAL A 224 5.58 2.67 -14.35
N PHE A 225 5.90 3.09 -13.13
CA PHE A 225 6.24 4.49 -12.85
C PHE A 225 7.44 4.95 -13.71
N THR A 226 8.45 4.10 -13.85
CA THR A 226 9.61 4.37 -14.70
C THR A 226 9.33 4.12 -16.17
N SER A 227 8.70 3.01 -16.53
CA SER A 227 8.54 2.61 -17.93
C SER A 227 7.63 3.56 -18.71
N ASP A 228 6.59 4.09 -18.08
CA ASP A 228 5.64 4.98 -18.78
C ASP A 228 6.27 6.34 -19.09
N ASN A 229 7.04 6.88 -18.15
CA ASN A 229 7.81 8.10 -18.36
C ASN A 229 8.88 7.91 -19.46
N GLU A 230 9.54 6.76 -19.51
CA GLU A 230 10.53 6.45 -20.56
C GLU A 230 9.89 6.29 -21.94
N GLN A 231 8.89 5.43 -22.05
CA GLN A 231 8.32 5.00 -23.33
C GLN A 231 7.47 6.09 -23.98
N GLN A 232 6.76 6.89 -23.18
CA GLN A 232 5.74 7.80 -23.69
C GLN A 232 6.11 9.27 -23.55
N ARG A 233 7.05 9.62 -22.65
CA ARG A 233 7.25 11.01 -22.20
C ARG A 233 8.67 11.55 -22.39
N GLY A 234 9.58 10.74 -22.93
CA GLY A 234 10.95 11.16 -23.29
C GLY A 234 11.89 11.34 -22.09
N TRP A 235 11.57 10.74 -20.95
CA TRP A 235 12.45 10.65 -19.80
C TRP A 235 13.39 9.46 -19.92
N ILE A 236 14.47 9.45 -19.15
CA ILE A 236 15.21 8.22 -18.87
C ILE A 236 14.88 7.77 -17.44
N GLY A 237 14.84 6.48 -17.17
CA GLY A 237 14.37 5.92 -15.91
C GLY A 237 15.14 6.42 -14.71
N ALA A 238 16.46 6.66 -14.87
CA ALA A 238 17.28 7.29 -13.83
C ALA A 238 16.77 8.68 -13.43
N GLN A 239 16.32 9.51 -14.38
CA GLN A 239 15.77 10.83 -14.08
C GLN A 239 14.43 10.75 -13.34
N THR A 240 13.60 9.77 -13.71
CA THR A 240 12.33 9.51 -13.03
C THR A 240 12.58 9.08 -11.58
N LEU A 241 13.51 8.14 -11.36
CA LEU A 241 13.88 7.67 -10.02
C LEU A 241 14.55 8.76 -9.16
N ASP A 242 15.42 9.58 -9.76
CA ASP A 242 16.01 10.74 -9.08
C ASP A 242 14.92 11.73 -8.66
N SER A 243 13.89 11.93 -9.49
CA SER A 243 12.77 12.81 -9.17
C SER A 243 11.94 12.26 -8.01
N ILE A 244 11.60 10.97 -7.99
CA ILE A 244 10.91 10.33 -6.84
C ILE A 244 11.73 10.52 -5.56
N THR A 245 13.04 10.29 -5.65
CA THR A 245 13.98 10.42 -4.53
C THR A 245 13.93 11.83 -3.93
N GLN A 246 13.96 12.86 -4.79
CA GLN A 246 13.91 14.26 -4.36
C GLN A 246 12.53 14.68 -3.85
N TYR A 247 11.46 14.33 -4.57
CA TYR A 247 10.09 14.77 -4.24
C TYR A 247 9.55 14.17 -2.95
N PHE A 248 9.92 12.92 -2.65
CA PHE A 248 9.39 12.18 -1.51
C PHE A 248 10.43 11.97 -0.39
N GLY A 249 11.65 12.48 -0.56
CA GLY A 249 12.74 12.31 0.41
C GLY A 249 13.12 10.84 0.60
N SER A 250 13.03 10.06 -0.47
CA SER A 250 13.30 8.61 -0.41
C SER A 250 14.78 8.36 -0.13
N THR A 251 15.07 7.52 0.86
CA THR A 251 16.40 6.95 1.11
C THR A 251 16.56 5.57 0.46
N MET A 252 15.46 4.93 0.10
CA MET A 252 15.44 3.64 -0.57
C MET A 252 14.14 3.50 -1.37
N ASN A 253 14.31 3.46 -2.69
CA ASN A 253 13.23 3.15 -3.63
C ASN A 253 13.04 1.63 -3.71
N VAL A 254 11.82 1.16 -3.48
CA VAL A 254 11.42 -0.24 -3.57
C VAL A 254 10.60 -0.44 -4.84
N ASN A 255 11.25 -0.94 -5.89
CA ASN A 255 10.65 -1.11 -7.21
C ASN A 255 10.10 -2.54 -7.37
N LEU A 256 8.78 -2.66 -7.39
CA LEU A 256 8.04 -3.91 -7.58
C LEU A 256 7.71 -4.15 -9.06
N LYS A 257 7.43 -5.39 -9.41
CA LYS A 257 6.91 -5.74 -10.74
C LYS A 257 5.45 -5.38 -10.85
N ALA A 258 5.11 -4.57 -11.84
CA ALA A 258 3.72 -4.29 -12.17
C ALA A 258 2.98 -5.56 -12.60
N LEU A 259 1.71 -5.61 -12.26
CA LEU A 259 0.80 -6.65 -12.72
C LEU A 259 0.30 -6.33 -14.13
N GLN A 260 -0.03 -7.36 -14.90
CA GLN A 260 -0.48 -7.24 -16.29
C GLN A 260 -1.99 -7.47 -16.43
N CYS A 261 -2.62 -8.08 -15.43
CA CYS A 261 -4.00 -8.53 -15.45
C CYS A 261 -4.84 -7.83 -14.36
N ASP A 262 -4.44 -6.63 -13.91
CA ASP A 262 -5.00 -5.96 -12.73
C ASP A 262 -6.11 -4.94 -13.04
N GLY A 263 -6.52 -4.80 -14.30
CA GLY A 263 -7.42 -3.73 -14.74
C GLY A 263 -6.72 -2.64 -15.54
N GLY A 264 -5.38 -2.71 -15.67
CA GLY A 264 -4.62 -1.93 -16.66
C GLY A 264 -3.82 -0.78 -16.11
N THR A 265 -3.62 -0.72 -14.79
CA THR A 265 -2.84 0.35 -14.14
C THR A 265 -1.42 -0.10 -13.79
N GLY A 266 -1.23 -1.37 -13.44
CA GLY A 266 0.03 -1.88 -12.90
C GLY A 266 0.37 -1.34 -11.50
N HIS A 267 -0.61 -0.75 -10.81
CA HIS A 267 -0.42 -0.06 -9.53
C HIS A 267 -0.19 -1.02 -8.36
N ILE A 268 0.67 -0.61 -7.42
CA ILE A 268 0.99 -1.43 -6.25
C ILE A 268 -0.19 -1.60 -5.28
N ASP A 269 -1.11 -0.64 -5.22
CA ASP A 269 -2.26 -0.68 -4.31
C ASP A 269 -3.30 -1.74 -4.65
N LEU A 270 -3.18 -2.39 -5.81
CA LEU A 270 -4.03 -3.51 -6.19
C LEU A 270 -3.54 -4.86 -5.63
N TYR A 271 -2.26 -4.96 -5.22
CA TYR A 271 -1.67 -6.22 -4.78
C TYR A 271 -0.80 -6.15 -3.52
N THR A 272 -0.51 -4.96 -3.02
CA THR A 272 0.19 -4.79 -1.74
C THR A 272 -0.28 -3.56 -0.97
N LYS A 273 -0.14 -3.58 0.36
CA LYS A 273 -0.45 -2.44 1.23
C LYS A 273 0.42 -2.43 2.48
N LEU A 274 1.00 -1.28 2.80
CA LEU A 274 1.61 -1.03 4.11
C LEU A 274 0.52 -0.69 5.13
N ILE A 275 0.48 -1.44 6.24
CA ILE A 275 -0.47 -1.19 7.34
C ILE A 275 0.19 -0.61 8.59
N ASP A 276 1.52 -0.70 8.67
CA ASP A 276 2.37 0.07 9.57
C ASP A 276 3.79 0.18 8.97
N GLU A 277 4.74 0.78 9.69
CA GLU A 277 6.12 1.00 9.21
C GLU A 277 6.97 -0.29 9.03
N GLN A 278 6.44 -1.47 9.36
CA GLN A 278 7.14 -2.75 9.28
C GLN A 278 6.27 -3.93 8.84
N THR A 279 5.01 -3.70 8.45
CA THR A 279 4.05 -4.76 8.13
C THR A 279 3.38 -4.49 6.78
N ILE A 280 3.46 -5.48 5.89
CA ILE A 280 2.98 -5.42 4.51
C ILE A 280 1.93 -6.52 4.30
N LEU A 281 0.82 -6.17 3.66
CA LEU A 281 -0.13 -7.10 3.08
C LEU A 281 0.26 -7.36 1.63
N VAL A 282 0.23 -8.63 1.21
CA VAL A 282 0.50 -9.02 -0.19
C VAL A 282 -0.56 -10.00 -0.64
N MET A 283 -1.17 -9.73 -1.80
CA MET A 283 -2.20 -10.59 -2.37
C MET A 283 -1.64 -12.00 -2.65
N GLN A 284 -2.50 -13.00 -2.67
CA GLN A 284 -2.15 -14.36 -3.04
C GLN A 284 -3.25 -14.98 -3.90
N TYR A 285 -2.90 -15.24 -5.16
CA TYR A 285 -3.75 -16.04 -6.02
C TYR A 285 -3.74 -17.52 -5.59
N PRO A 286 -4.90 -18.20 -5.62
CA PRO A 286 -5.01 -19.62 -5.32
C PRO A 286 -4.50 -20.48 -6.50
N THR A 287 -4.58 -21.80 -6.37
CA THR A 287 -4.03 -22.74 -7.36
C THR A 287 -4.77 -22.68 -8.70
N GLU A 288 -6.06 -22.33 -8.68
CA GLU A 288 -6.99 -22.28 -9.82
C GLU A 288 -6.69 -21.15 -10.81
N ILE A 289 -6.07 -20.06 -10.35
CA ILE A 289 -5.71 -18.92 -11.20
C ILE A 289 -4.47 -19.27 -12.03
N THR A 290 -4.57 -19.04 -13.34
CA THR A 290 -3.54 -19.33 -14.34
C THR A 290 -2.95 -18.06 -14.97
N ALA A 291 -3.46 -16.88 -14.61
CA ALA A 291 -2.92 -15.58 -15.01
C ALA A 291 -1.43 -15.43 -14.68
N ILE A 292 -0.69 -14.72 -15.54
CA ILE A 292 0.76 -14.50 -15.39
C ILE A 292 1.11 -13.79 -14.08
N ASP A 293 0.20 -12.95 -13.58
CA ASP A 293 0.34 -12.18 -12.34
C ASP A 293 0.55 -13.06 -11.11
N LYS A 294 0.12 -14.33 -11.13
CA LYS A 294 0.44 -15.28 -10.07
C LYS A 294 1.93 -15.44 -9.84
N LYS A 295 2.72 -15.45 -10.91
CA LYS A 295 4.18 -15.47 -10.79
C LYS A 295 4.70 -14.12 -10.31
N LEU A 296 4.21 -13.02 -10.87
CA LEU A 296 4.70 -11.66 -10.56
C LEU A 296 4.45 -11.27 -9.10
N ILE A 297 3.27 -11.58 -8.55
CA ILE A 297 2.96 -11.40 -7.13
C ILE A 297 3.90 -12.21 -6.25
N GLU A 298 4.23 -13.44 -6.65
CA GLU A 298 5.13 -14.28 -5.86
C GLU A 298 6.58 -13.79 -5.96
N ASP A 299 7.03 -13.34 -7.12
CA ASP A 299 8.34 -12.70 -7.29
C ASP A 299 8.45 -11.44 -6.40
N ASN A 300 7.41 -10.59 -6.39
CA ASN A 300 7.32 -9.41 -5.54
C ASN A 300 7.33 -9.78 -4.06
N TYR A 301 6.54 -10.78 -3.66
CA TYR A 301 6.55 -11.29 -2.28
C TYR A 301 7.96 -11.74 -1.88
N GLN A 302 8.64 -12.55 -2.70
CA GLN A 302 10.01 -13.01 -2.40
C GLN A 302 10.98 -11.83 -2.29
N TYR A 303 10.90 -10.84 -3.18
CA TYR A 303 11.70 -9.63 -3.09
C TYR A 303 11.46 -8.86 -1.79
N LEU A 304 10.19 -8.62 -1.42
CA LEU A 304 9.82 -7.95 -0.18
C LEU A 304 10.37 -8.67 1.07
N THR A 305 10.43 -10.01 1.07
CA THR A 305 11.01 -10.78 2.21
C THR A 305 12.51 -10.55 2.42
N THR A 306 13.22 -10.03 1.41
CA THR A 306 14.65 -9.69 1.51
C THR A 306 14.88 -8.33 2.19
N LEU A 307 13.84 -7.49 2.25
CA LEU A 307 13.94 -6.13 2.74
C LEU A 307 13.83 -6.07 4.26
N LYS A 308 14.42 -5.00 4.82
CA LYS A 308 14.31 -4.67 6.25
C LYS A 308 13.54 -3.38 6.44
N SER A 309 12.72 -3.33 7.50
CA SER A 309 11.98 -2.15 7.93
C SER A 309 12.90 -1.08 8.56
N THR A 310 12.31 0.04 8.94
CA THR A 310 12.96 1.13 9.72
C THR A 310 13.60 0.64 11.03
N TYR A 311 13.19 -0.52 11.54
CA TYR A 311 13.74 -1.12 12.75
C TYR A 311 14.89 -2.09 12.49
N ASN A 312 15.40 -2.17 11.25
CA ASN A 312 16.44 -3.11 10.82
C ASN A 312 16.04 -4.58 11.03
N ARG A 313 14.73 -4.87 11.01
CA ARG A 313 14.14 -6.21 11.06
C ARG A 313 13.52 -6.54 9.71
N PRO A 314 13.41 -7.81 9.30
CA PRO A 314 12.60 -8.18 8.13
C PRO A 314 11.19 -7.61 8.25
N PHE A 315 10.61 -7.19 7.12
CA PHE A 315 9.18 -6.84 7.10
C PHE A 315 8.34 -8.05 7.53
N ARG A 316 7.29 -7.80 8.31
CA ARG A 316 6.23 -8.79 8.54
C ARG A 316 5.33 -8.77 7.32
N ILE A 317 5.18 -9.90 6.65
CA ILE A 317 4.37 -9.97 5.43
C ILE A 317 3.22 -10.95 5.66
N TYR A 318 1.99 -10.46 5.53
CA TYR A 318 0.78 -11.26 5.60
C TYR A 318 0.21 -11.47 4.20
N ARG A 319 -0.07 -12.74 3.86
CA ARG A 319 -0.73 -13.09 2.60
C ARG A 319 -2.24 -12.89 2.74
N PHE A 320 -2.82 -12.22 1.76
CA PHE A 320 -4.26 -11.97 1.68
C PHE A 320 -4.88 -12.72 0.51
N PRO A 321 -6.03 -13.39 0.70
CA PRO A 321 -6.67 -14.14 -0.37
C PRO A 321 -7.14 -13.21 -1.48
N THR A 322 -7.22 -13.73 -2.71
CA THR A 322 -7.93 -13.07 -3.81
C THR A 322 -9.45 -13.30 -3.70
N PRO A 323 -10.29 -12.32 -4.05
CA PRO A 323 -11.74 -12.50 -4.13
C PRO A 323 -12.18 -13.61 -5.09
N THR A 324 -13.23 -14.32 -4.70
CA THR A 324 -13.98 -15.24 -5.56
C THR A 324 -14.99 -14.49 -6.44
N GLY A 325 -15.60 -15.20 -7.39
CA GLY A 325 -16.85 -14.76 -8.02
C GLY A 325 -18.02 -14.80 -7.04
N ASP A 326 -19.16 -14.26 -7.47
CA ASP A 326 -20.33 -14.12 -6.60
C ASP A 326 -20.93 -15.47 -6.18
N ASP A 327 -20.69 -16.52 -6.95
CA ASP A 327 -21.09 -17.91 -6.66
C ASP A 327 -20.09 -18.64 -5.72
N GLY A 328 -19.09 -17.93 -5.20
CA GLY A 328 -18.05 -18.47 -4.33
C GLY A 328 -16.96 -19.27 -5.05
N THR A 329 -16.94 -19.27 -6.38
CA THR A 329 -15.93 -20.01 -7.16
C THR A 329 -14.96 -19.07 -7.86
N TYR A 330 -13.76 -19.57 -8.18
CA TYR A 330 -12.79 -18.82 -8.99
C TYR A 330 -13.11 -18.95 -10.48
N ASN A 331 -14.10 -18.19 -10.95
CA ASN A 331 -14.53 -18.20 -12.35
C ASN A 331 -13.59 -17.45 -13.29
N LEU A 332 -12.93 -16.38 -12.80
CA LEU A 332 -11.96 -15.61 -13.57
C LEU A 332 -10.57 -16.21 -13.35
N LYS A 333 -9.99 -16.91 -14.34
CA LYS A 333 -8.75 -17.69 -14.14
C LYS A 333 -7.61 -17.19 -15.01
N THR A 334 -7.91 -16.79 -16.24
CA THR A 334 -6.94 -16.30 -17.22
C THR A 334 -6.66 -14.81 -17.01
N CYS A 335 -5.58 -14.30 -17.62
CA CYS A 335 -5.23 -12.89 -17.51
C CYS A 335 -6.35 -11.95 -17.98
N LEU A 336 -6.99 -12.24 -19.12
CA LEU A 336 -8.07 -11.41 -19.66
C LEU A 336 -9.30 -11.36 -18.75
N GLU A 337 -9.64 -12.48 -18.12
CA GLU A 337 -10.76 -12.58 -17.19
C GLU A 337 -10.47 -11.82 -15.89
N VAL A 338 -9.29 -12.03 -15.30
CA VAL A 338 -8.87 -11.33 -14.08
C VAL A 338 -8.78 -9.81 -14.35
N TYR A 339 -8.25 -9.42 -15.51
CA TYR A 339 -8.18 -8.02 -15.95
C TYR A 339 -9.55 -7.34 -15.97
N SER A 340 -10.57 -8.04 -16.46
CA SER A 340 -11.92 -7.48 -16.55
C SER A 340 -12.63 -7.38 -15.19
N GLY A 341 -12.18 -8.16 -14.20
CA GLY A 341 -12.77 -8.18 -12.86
C GLY A 341 -12.04 -7.30 -11.84
N ALA A 342 -10.72 -7.19 -11.93
CA ALA A 342 -9.81 -6.41 -11.08
C ALA A 342 -10.10 -6.48 -9.56
N ARG A 343 -10.66 -7.60 -9.08
CA ARG A 343 -11.05 -7.76 -7.67
C ARG A 343 -9.83 -7.99 -6.78
N THR A 344 -9.72 -7.21 -5.71
CA THR A 344 -8.72 -7.36 -4.65
C THR A 344 -9.28 -6.89 -3.30
N TYR A 345 -8.95 -7.57 -2.21
CA TYR A 345 -9.33 -7.12 -0.86
C TYR A 345 -8.37 -6.06 -0.29
N ILE A 346 -7.17 -5.91 -0.88
CA ILE A 346 -6.09 -5.08 -0.31
C ILE A 346 -6.25 -3.59 -0.61
N ASN A 347 -7.04 -3.23 -1.62
CA ASN A 347 -7.23 -1.85 -2.10
C ASN A 347 -8.18 -1.04 -1.17
N GLY A 348 -7.86 -1.02 0.13
CA GLY A 348 -8.53 -0.22 1.16
C GLY A 348 -7.69 0.97 1.61
N ILE A 349 -8.25 1.82 2.48
CA ILE A 349 -7.62 3.04 3.00
C ILE A 349 -7.61 3.05 4.53
N THR A 350 -6.49 3.52 5.10
CA THR A 350 -6.39 3.81 6.54
C THR A 350 -6.77 5.26 6.82
N LEU A 351 -7.64 5.50 7.80
CA LEU A 351 -8.00 6.83 8.28
C LEU A 351 -8.05 6.82 9.81
N ASN A 352 -6.97 7.29 10.44
CA ASN A 352 -6.81 7.32 11.90
C ASN A 352 -7.11 5.96 12.57
N LYS A 353 -8.23 5.80 13.27
CA LYS A 353 -8.60 4.55 13.96
C LYS A 353 -9.51 3.63 13.12
N THR A 354 -9.77 4.00 11.87
CA THR A 354 -10.68 3.28 10.98
C THR A 354 -9.93 2.78 9.75
N PHE A 355 -10.30 1.59 9.27
CA PHE A 355 -9.79 1.01 8.02
C PHE A 355 -10.97 0.63 7.14
N ILE A 356 -11.12 1.27 5.99
CA ILE A 356 -12.19 0.97 5.02
C ILE A 356 -11.59 0.13 3.90
N TYR A 357 -12.24 -0.97 3.54
CA TYR A 357 -11.73 -1.90 2.53
C TYR A 357 -12.83 -2.43 1.61
N PRO A 358 -12.49 -2.85 0.38
CA PRO A 358 -13.47 -3.42 -0.53
C PRO A 358 -13.89 -4.82 -0.09
N THR A 359 -15.18 -5.11 -0.15
CA THR A 359 -15.75 -6.45 -0.18
C THR A 359 -16.37 -6.74 -1.54
N TYR A 360 -16.75 -7.99 -1.77
CA TYR A 360 -17.39 -8.42 -3.02
C TYR A 360 -18.69 -9.16 -2.73
N SER A 361 -19.43 -8.63 -1.76
CA SER A 361 -20.74 -9.11 -1.33
C SER A 361 -21.44 -8.01 -0.54
N ASP A 362 -22.75 -8.06 -0.55
CA ASP A 362 -23.63 -7.31 0.37
C ASP A 362 -24.53 -8.29 1.15
N ASP A 363 -25.61 -7.80 1.75
CA ASP A 363 -26.55 -8.62 2.52
C ASP A 363 -27.35 -9.63 1.66
N ILE A 364 -27.33 -9.50 0.34
CA ILE A 364 -28.18 -10.25 -0.59
C ILE A 364 -27.35 -11.12 -1.54
N ASP A 365 -26.30 -10.55 -2.13
CA ASP A 365 -25.55 -11.12 -3.24
C ASP A 365 -24.04 -11.18 -2.95
N GLY A 366 -23.32 -11.99 -3.73
CA GLY A 366 -21.88 -12.18 -3.61
C GLY A 366 -21.48 -13.21 -2.56
N ASN A 367 -20.17 -13.45 -2.41
CA ASN A 367 -19.66 -14.44 -1.46
C ASN A 367 -19.46 -13.84 -0.06
N GLN A 368 -20.54 -13.80 0.72
CA GLN A 368 -20.54 -13.31 2.10
C GLN A 368 -19.59 -14.09 3.02
N GLU A 369 -19.47 -15.41 2.81
CA GLU A 369 -18.59 -16.26 3.63
C GLU A 369 -17.14 -15.79 3.52
N GLN A 370 -16.65 -15.55 2.30
CA GLN A 370 -15.31 -15.03 2.08
C GLN A 370 -15.15 -13.61 2.65
N SER A 371 -16.14 -12.73 2.50
CA SER A 371 -16.11 -11.39 3.09
C SER A 371 -15.95 -11.42 4.62
N ILE A 372 -16.64 -12.34 5.30
CA ILE A 372 -16.52 -12.55 6.76
C ILE A 372 -15.14 -13.09 7.13
N GLU A 373 -14.58 -14.01 6.36
CA GLU A 373 -13.22 -14.51 6.59
C GLU A 373 -12.17 -13.41 6.45
N VAL A 374 -12.30 -12.57 5.42
CA VAL A 374 -11.41 -11.43 5.18
C VAL A 374 -11.54 -10.39 6.28
N GLN A 375 -12.76 -10.10 6.75
CA GLN A 375 -12.97 -9.21 7.89
C GLN A 375 -12.19 -9.70 9.12
N LYS A 376 -12.27 -10.99 9.45
CA LYS A 376 -11.51 -11.59 10.56
C LYS A 376 -9.99 -11.47 10.38
N LEU A 377 -9.49 -11.55 9.15
CA LEU A 377 -8.07 -11.32 8.86
C LEU A 377 -7.68 -9.87 9.16
N TYR A 378 -8.48 -8.91 8.70
CA TYR A 378 -8.24 -7.50 9.00
C TYR A 378 -8.31 -7.21 10.50
N GLU A 379 -9.33 -7.67 11.21
CA GLU A 379 -9.45 -7.49 12.67
C GLU A 379 -8.24 -8.09 13.43
N LYS A 380 -7.70 -9.21 12.93
CA LYS A 380 -6.49 -9.84 13.49
C LYS A 380 -5.23 -9.04 13.23
N TYR A 381 -5.07 -8.46 12.04
CA TYR A 381 -3.84 -7.76 11.63
C TYR A 381 -3.85 -6.25 11.94
N LEU A 382 -5.02 -5.67 12.17
CA LEU A 382 -5.26 -4.27 12.51
C LEU A 382 -5.94 -4.17 13.89
N PRO A 383 -5.28 -4.61 14.98
CA PRO A 383 -5.89 -4.62 16.30
C PRO A 383 -6.30 -3.20 16.74
N GLY A 384 -7.54 -3.08 17.22
CA GLY A 384 -8.14 -1.83 17.67
C GLY A 384 -8.68 -0.93 16.56
N TYR A 385 -8.47 -1.27 15.29
CA TYR A 385 -9.10 -0.53 14.20
C TYR A 385 -10.59 -0.88 14.08
N LYS A 386 -11.41 0.11 13.74
CA LYS A 386 -12.74 -0.13 13.18
C LYS A 386 -12.59 -0.53 11.72
N VAL A 387 -12.80 -1.80 11.41
CA VAL A 387 -12.68 -2.35 10.06
C VAL A 387 -14.06 -2.28 9.37
N ILE A 388 -14.14 -1.56 8.26
CA ILE A 388 -15.41 -1.25 7.57
C ILE A 388 -15.37 -1.80 6.14
N PRO A 389 -16.22 -2.78 5.80
CA PRO A 389 -16.37 -3.23 4.42
C PRO A 389 -17.22 -2.25 3.60
N ILE A 390 -16.88 -2.07 2.32
CA ILE A 390 -17.75 -1.47 1.30
C ILE A 390 -17.76 -2.40 0.10
N ASP A 391 -18.96 -2.78 -0.35
CA ASP A 391 -19.09 -3.62 -1.53
C ASP A 391 -18.61 -2.88 -2.80
N ALA A 392 -17.60 -3.43 -3.45
CA ALA A 392 -16.94 -2.86 -4.60
C ALA A 392 -17.23 -3.62 -5.90
N ARG A 393 -18.22 -4.53 -5.94
CA ARG A 393 -18.57 -5.29 -7.16
C ARG A 393 -18.89 -4.39 -8.36
N ALA A 394 -19.55 -3.26 -8.15
CA ALA A 394 -19.86 -2.30 -9.21
C ALA A 394 -18.62 -1.51 -9.68
N VAL A 395 -17.66 -1.28 -8.79
CA VAL A 395 -16.46 -0.45 -9.06
C VAL A 395 -15.35 -1.25 -9.71
N ALA A 396 -15.15 -2.50 -9.28
CA ALA A 396 -14.00 -3.31 -9.69
C ALA A 396 -13.85 -3.50 -11.21
N PRO A 397 -14.92 -3.71 -12.01
CA PRO A 397 -14.79 -3.81 -13.47
C PRO A 397 -14.23 -2.55 -14.16
N ALA A 398 -14.24 -1.40 -13.47
CA ALA A 398 -13.62 -0.17 -13.96
C ALA A 398 -12.10 -0.08 -13.69
N GLY A 399 -11.50 -1.14 -13.12
CA GLY A 399 -10.04 -1.26 -12.94
C GLY A 399 -9.52 -0.74 -11.60
N GLY A 400 -10.37 -0.53 -10.60
CA GLY A 400 -9.98 0.01 -9.30
C GLY A 400 -10.98 -0.29 -8.19
N SER A 401 -10.72 0.21 -6.98
CA SER A 401 -11.59 -0.02 -5.83
C SER A 401 -11.55 1.14 -4.81
N ILE A 402 -11.84 0.86 -3.54
CA ILE A 402 -11.99 1.85 -2.45
C ILE A 402 -10.77 2.77 -2.30
N HIS A 403 -9.56 2.24 -2.37
CA HIS A 403 -8.35 3.06 -2.25
C HIS A 403 -8.17 3.98 -3.46
N CYS A 404 -8.53 3.54 -4.67
CA CYS A 404 -8.42 4.31 -5.91
C CYS A 404 -9.35 5.55 -5.94
N ILE A 405 -10.43 5.56 -5.17
CA ILE A 405 -11.40 6.67 -5.11
C ILE A 405 -11.31 7.47 -3.79
N THR A 406 -10.22 7.31 -3.05
CA THR A 406 -9.97 8.04 -1.81
C THR A 406 -8.54 8.58 -1.76
N MET A 407 -8.33 9.70 -1.08
CA MET A 407 -7.00 10.28 -0.86
C MET A 407 -6.90 10.91 0.53
N GLN A 408 -6.03 10.38 1.39
CA GLN A 408 -5.76 10.91 2.71
C GLN A 408 -4.96 12.22 2.66
N ILE A 409 -5.27 13.13 3.58
CA ILE A 409 -4.53 14.37 3.79
C ILE A 409 -3.82 14.30 5.15
N PRO A 410 -2.47 14.24 5.19
CA PRO A 410 -1.72 14.16 6.44
C PRO A 410 -2.00 15.36 7.36
N THR A 411 -1.95 15.14 8.67
CA THR A 411 -2.18 16.20 9.67
C THR A 411 -1.16 17.35 9.59
N ASN A 412 -1.56 18.59 9.87
CA ASN A 412 -0.63 19.73 9.90
C ASN A 412 0.18 19.84 11.21
N ASN A 413 -0.11 19.00 12.20
CA ASN A 413 0.55 18.97 13.51
C ASN A 413 0.99 17.54 13.84
N SER A 414 1.86 16.95 13.01
CA SER A 414 2.24 15.53 13.12
C SER A 414 2.96 15.20 14.42
N VAL A 415 2.74 13.99 14.93
CA VAL A 415 3.55 13.41 15.99
C VAL A 415 4.11 12.09 15.47
N LEU A 416 5.35 12.12 15.03
CA LEU A 416 6.01 10.94 14.47
C LEU A 416 6.65 10.13 15.60
N PHE A 417 6.23 8.87 15.71
CA PHE A 417 6.79 7.90 16.64
C PHE A 417 7.62 6.85 15.87
N TRP A 418 8.90 6.78 16.17
CA TRP A 418 9.73 5.61 15.87
C TRP A 418 9.78 4.74 17.13
N HIS A 419 9.23 3.52 17.08
CA HIS A 419 9.21 2.61 18.21
C HIS A 419 9.27 1.15 17.75
N PRO A 420 10.44 0.48 17.85
CA PRO A 420 10.50 -0.95 17.61
C PRO A 420 9.78 -1.68 18.73
N SER A 421 8.65 -2.31 18.42
CA SER A 421 7.92 -3.12 19.39
C SER A 421 8.81 -4.23 19.96
N VAL A 422 8.62 -4.55 21.24
CA VAL A 422 9.19 -5.75 21.85
C VAL A 422 8.50 -6.98 21.25
N ASP A 423 9.21 -7.69 20.37
CA ASP A 423 8.67 -8.78 19.55
C ASP A 423 9.12 -10.15 20.06
N GLY A 424 8.35 -11.19 19.71
CA GLY A 424 8.71 -12.57 20.01
C GLY A 424 8.59 -12.91 21.49
N PHE A 425 9.17 -14.06 21.86
CA PHE A 425 9.23 -14.51 23.25
C PHE A 425 10.41 -13.86 23.96
N GLN A 426 10.13 -13.20 25.07
CA GLN A 426 11.10 -12.59 25.96
C GLN A 426 11.42 -13.56 27.11
N PRO A 427 12.69 -13.67 27.53
CA PRO A 427 13.00 -14.41 28.76
C PRO A 427 12.35 -13.72 29.95
N ILE A 428 11.84 -14.51 30.91
CA ILE A 428 11.30 -13.95 32.15
C ILE A 428 12.43 -13.28 32.94
N GLN A 429 12.31 -11.96 33.12
CA GLN A 429 13.24 -11.13 33.90
C GLN A 429 12.49 -9.97 34.57
N GLY A 430 13.15 -9.28 35.51
CA GLY A 430 12.52 -8.24 36.33
C GLY A 430 12.22 -6.91 35.62
N SER A 431 12.77 -6.69 34.42
CA SER A 431 12.67 -5.42 33.70
C SER A 431 12.69 -5.60 32.19
N TYR A 432 11.85 -4.86 31.47
CA TYR A 432 11.81 -4.84 30.00
C TYR A 432 11.92 -3.42 29.47
N ALA A 433 12.94 -3.19 28.63
CA ALA A 433 13.22 -1.87 28.09
C ALA A 433 12.22 -1.48 27.01
N ILE A 434 11.70 -0.27 27.14
CA ILE A 434 10.90 0.44 26.15
C ILE A 434 11.73 1.60 25.64
N GLN A 435 11.79 1.75 24.31
CA GLN A 435 12.52 2.83 23.66
C GLN A 435 11.71 3.43 22.52
N ALA A 436 11.76 4.74 22.35
CA ALA A 436 11.12 5.43 21.23
C ALA A 436 11.85 6.72 20.86
N ARG A 437 11.75 7.15 19.61
CA ARG A 437 12.00 8.55 19.23
C ARG A 437 10.68 9.16 18.86
N ILE A 438 10.38 10.31 19.46
CA ILE A 438 9.10 10.98 19.29
C ILE A 438 9.39 12.41 18.88
N THR A 439 8.79 12.86 17.78
CA THR A 439 9.03 14.21 17.25
C THR A 439 7.73 14.91 16.91
N ASN A 440 7.71 16.21 17.17
CA ASN A 440 6.68 17.16 16.80
C ASN A 440 7.36 18.54 16.67
N ILE A 441 6.83 19.41 15.81
CA ILE A 441 7.39 20.75 15.58
C ILE A 441 7.49 21.59 16.86
N SER A 442 6.51 21.50 17.77
CA SER A 442 6.52 22.23 19.04
C SER A 442 7.51 21.65 20.06
N GLY A 443 7.97 20.42 19.85
CA GLY A 443 8.68 19.60 20.84
C GLY A 443 7.75 18.71 21.66
N ILE A 444 8.35 17.89 22.50
CA ILE A 444 7.64 16.90 23.33
C ILE A 444 7.73 17.30 24.80
N ALA A 445 6.58 17.55 25.42
CA ALA A 445 6.48 17.91 26.83
C ALA A 445 6.61 16.67 27.73
N SER A 446 6.00 15.55 27.32
CA SER A 446 6.09 14.29 28.03
C SER A 446 5.94 13.09 27.09
N ALA A 447 6.55 11.98 27.47
CA ALA A 447 6.39 10.69 26.83
C ALA A 447 6.22 9.62 27.90
N GLN A 448 5.26 8.73 27.71
CA GLN A 448 4.94 7.66 28.65
C GLN A 448 4.70 6.36 27.90
N CYS A 449 4.94 5.25 28.58
CA CYS A 449 4.41 3.95 28.18
C CYS A 449 3.35 3.52 29.19
N LYS A 450 2.18 3.16 28.66
CA LYS A 450 1.07 2.57 29.42
C LYS A 450 1.16 1.07 29.24
N TRP A 451 1.14 0.30 30.33
CA TRP A 451 1.26 -1.16 30.24
C TRP A 451 0.39 -1.87 31.28
N LYS A 452 0.00 -3.11 31.00
CA LYS A 452 -0.74 -3.96 31.92
C LYS A 452 -0.40 -5.43 31.69
N ILE A 453 -0.58 -6.25 32.73
CA ILE A 453 -0.65 -7.70 32.56
C ILE A 453 -2.04 -8.02 32.01
N ARG A 454 -2.12 -8.80 30.92
CA ARG A 454 -3.38 -9.15 30.29
C ARG A 454 -4.32 -9.84 31.29
N GLY A 455 -5.59 -9.45 31.26
CA GLY A 455 -6.60 -9.87 32.25
C GLY A 455 -6.76 -8.89 33.43
N THR A 456 -5.84 -7.94 33.60
CA THR A 456 -6.03 -6.82 34.53
C THR A 456 -6.74 -5.64 33.85
N ASN A 457 -7.45 -4.83 34.64
CA ASN A 457 -8.22 -3.68 34.15
C ASN A 457 -7.48 -2.34 34.27
N ILE A 458 -6.28 -2.32 34.86
CA ILE A 458 -5.55 -1.08 35.17
C ILE A 458 -4.29 -0.99 34.30
N TRP A 459 -4.19 0.11 33.55
CA TRP A 459 -2.97 0.49 32.85
C TRP A 459 -2.02 1.19 33.82
N ASN A 460 -0.89 0.55 34.12
CA ASN A 460 0.23 1.17 34.79
C ASN A 460 0.91 2.19 33.86
N THR A 461 1.61 3.17 34.43
CA THR A 461 2.30 4.21 33.65
C THR A 461 3.77 4.23 34.01
N ILE A 462 4.62 4.24 32.99
CA ILE A 462 6.04 4.61 33.11
C ILE A 462 6.28 5.92 32.37
N ASN A 463 7.02 6.84 32.98
CA ASN A 463 7.52 8.02 32.30
C ASN A 463 8.80 7.63 31.54
N LEU A 464 8.90 8.03 30.27
CA LEU A 464 10.10 7.81 29.48
C LEU A 464 11.02 9.02 29.59
N THR A 465 12.31 8.79 29.82
CA THR A 465 13.33 9.83 29.90
C THR A 465 14.08 9.93 28.58
N VAL A 466 14.27 11.16 28.08
CA VAL A 466 14.97 11.42 26.82
C VAL A 466 16.47 11.63 27.04
N ASP A 467 17.30 11.02 26.20
CA ASP A 467 18.75 11.25 26.18
C ASP A 467 19.13 12.42 25.25
N SER A 468 20.42 12.74 25.16
CA SER A 468 20.94 13.79 24.28
C SER A 468 20.73 13.52 22.78
N ASN A 469 20.44 12.28 22.40
CA ASN A 469 20.19 11.85 21.02
C ASN A 469 18.69 11.81 20.69
N GLY A 470 17.82 12.25 21.60
CA GLY A 470 16.37 12.25 21.42
C GLY A 470 15.73 10.87 21.57
N LEU A 471 16.42 9.88 22.15
CA LEU A 471 15.88 8.57 22.46
C LEU A 471 15.21 8.59 23.84
N TYR A 472 13.90 8.39 23.84
CA TYR A 472 13.09 8.20 25.04
C TYR A 472 13.22 6.75 25.49
N THR A 473 13.58 6.52 26.76
CA THR A 473 13.75 5.19 27.34
C THR A 473 13.04 5.06 28.68
N GLY A 474 12.62 3.85 29.00
CA GLY A 474 12.02 3.50 30.29
C GLY A 474 11.89 1.99 30.42
N ASN A 475 11.63 1.51 31.63
CA ASN A 475 11.57 0.09 31.93
C ASN A 475 10.21 -0.30 32.49
N ILE A 476 9.57 -1.32 31.91
CA ILE A 476 8.43 -2.00 32.52
C ILE A 476 8.97 -2.98 33.57
N THR A 477 8.53 -2.84 34.81
CA THR A 477 8.91 -3.71 35.94
C THR A 477 7.66 -4.44 36.46
N PRO A 478 7.31 -5.60 35.89
CA PRO A 478 6.03 -6.25 36.14
C PRO A 478 5.95 -7.05 37.43
N GLY A 479 7.07 -7.20 38.16
CA GLY A 479 7.17 -8.10 39.29
C GLY A 479 7.27 -9.56 38.83
N THR A 480 6.50 -10.45 39.46
CA THR A 480 6.49 -11.88 39.14
C THR A 480 5.67 -12.15 37.88
N LEU A 481 6.26 -12.89 36.93
CA LEU A 481 5.62 -13.33 35.68
C LEU A 481 5.73 -14.85 35.53
N ASN A 482 4.73 -15.42 34.84
CA ASN A 482 4.71 -16.79 34.33
C ASN A 482 4.84 -16.79 32.79
N THR A 483 5.15 -17.94 32.20
CA THR A 483 5.24 -18.09 30.73
C THR A 483 3.90 -17.96 30.01
N THR A 484 2.79 -18.08 30.74
CA THR A 484 1.43 -17.91 30.21
C THR A 484 0.95 -16.46 30.27
N ASP A 485 1.70 -15.57 30.92
CA ASP A 485 1.33 -14.16 31.04
C ASP A 485 1.63 -13.40 29.75
N PHE A 486 0.92 -12.30 29.56
CA PHE A 486 1.15 -11.34 28.48
C PHE A 486 1.23 -9.94 29.07
N ILE A 487 2.16 -9.13 28.58
CA ILE A 487 2.15 -7.69 28.86
C ILE A 487 1.65 -6.98 27.61
N ASP A 488 0.53 -6.26 27.75
CA ASP A 488 0.02 -5.36 26.73
C ASP A 488 0.49 -3.95 27.05
N TYR A 489 0.95 -3.21 26.04
CA TYR A 489 1.44 -1.83 26.21
C TYR A 489 1.24 -0.96 24.97
N TYR A 490 1.20 0.35 25.19
CA TYR A 490 1.21 1.36 24.14
C TYR A 490 1.96 2.60 24.63
N LEU A 491 2.38 3.45 23.68
CA LEU A 491 3.04 4.71 23.98
C LEU A 491 2.04 5.86 23.91
N THR A 492 2.23 6.87 24.75
CA THR A 492 1.54 8.14 24.67
C THR A 492 2.52 9.28 24.83
N SER A 493 2.28 10.38 24.12
CA SER A 493 3.09 11.59 24.22
C SER A 493 2.20 12.82 24.23
N THR A 494 2.58 13.79 25.05
CA THR A 494 2.03 15.15 25.01
C THR A 494 3.08 16.08 24.42
N THR A 495 2.73 16.81 23.37
CA THR A 495 3.59 17.81 22.74
C THR A 495 3.58 19.12 23.55
N ASN A 496 4.52 20.03 23.28
CA ASN A 496 4.58 21.33 23.97
C ASN A 496 3.37 22.23 23.64
N ASN A 497 2.72 22.03 22.49
CA ASN A 497 1.46 22.69 22.14
C ASN A 497 0.20 21.95 22.67
N GLY A 498 0.38 20.94 23.54
CA GLY A 498 -0.71 20.27 24.25
C GLY A 498 -1.41 19.13 23.48
N LYS A 499 -0.98 18.82 22.25
CA LYS A 499 -1.51 17.68 21.49
C LYS A 499 -1.09 16.38 22.17
N ILE A 500 -2.06 15.48 22.35
CA ILE A 500 -1.82 14.12 22.83
C ILE A 500 -1.88 13.18 21.64
N ALA A 501 -0.86 12.35 21.49
CA ALA A 501 -0.81 11.30 20.47
C ALA A 501 -0.41 9.96 21.10
N VAL A 502 -0.78 8.87 20.44
CA VAL A 502 -0.54 7.50 20.92
C VAL A 502 0.02 6.62 19.81
N LYS A 503 0.80 5.60 20.19
CA LYS A 503 1.28 4.55 19.29
C LYS A 503 1.02 3.16 19.92
N PRO A 504 0.27 2.26 19.26
CA PRO A 504 -0.42 2.47 17.97
C PRO A 504 -1.53 3.52 18.05
N ILE A 505 -1.94 4.08 16.91
CA ILE A 505 -2.94 5.17 16.82
C ILE A 505 -4.31 4.75 17.37
N THR A 506 -4.59 3.44 17.39
CA THR A 506 -5.79 2.81 17.92
C THR A 506 -5.76 2.54 19.42
N ALA A 507 -4.72 2.96 20.14
CA ALA A 507 -4.68 2.79 21.58
C ALA A 507 -5.81 3.56 22.30
N PRO A 508 -6.32 3.03 23.44
CA PRO A 508 -5.89 1.82 24.14
C PRO A 508 -6.45 0.49 23.60
N GLU A 509 -7.37 0.52 22.62
CA GLU A 509 -7.98 -0.67 22.04
C GLU A 509 -6.96 -1.50 21.25
N GLY A 510 -6.08 -0.83 20.51
CA GLY A 510 -4.87 -1.40 19.92
C GLY A 510 -3.67 -1.28 20.84
N TYR A 511 -2.81 -2.30 20.87
CA TYR A 511 -1.62 -2.34 21.71
C TYR A 511 -0.58 -3.32 21.17
N TYR A 512 0.66 -3.18 21.65
CA TYR A 512 1.71 -4.17 21.47
C TYR A 512 1.63 -5.22 22.57
N THR A 513 2.05 -6.46 22.27
CA THR A 513 2.03 -7.57 23.23
C THR A 513 3.41 -8.19 23.39
N MET A 514 3.90 -8.26 24.62
CA MET A 514 5.05 -9.07 25.00
C MET A 514 4.60 -10.47 25.42
N ARG A 515 5.39 -11.48 25.05
CA ARG A 515 5.17 -12.90 25.39
C ARG A 515 6.39 -13.42 26.14
N PHE A 516 6.23 -14.41 27.01
CA PHE A 516 7.34 -14.87 27.87
C PHE A 516 7.69 -16.34 27.69
N THR A 517 8.98 -16.65 27.82
CA THR A 517 9.52 -18.02 27.90
C THR A 517 10.35 -18.17 29.17
N GLN A 518 10.42 -19.38 29.72
CA GLN A 518 11.40 -19.66 30.77
C GLN A 518 12.79 -19.47 30.20
N ILE A 519 13.70 -18.91 31.00
CA ILE A 519 15.11 -18.72 30.64
C ILE A 519 15.65 -20.08 30.17
N PRO A 520 16.08 -20.24 28.91
CA PRO A 520 16.90 -21.38 28.58
C PRO A 520 18.23 -21.17 29.30
N THR A 521 18.52 -21.95 30.34
CA THR A 521 19.88 -22.07 30.86
C THR A 521 20.72 -22.68 29.74
N GLY A 522 21.37 -21.80 28.97
CA GLY A 522 22.31 -22.16 27.92
C GLY A 522 21.72 -22.25 26.51
N VAL A 523 21.19 -21.15 25.98
CA VAL A 523 21.49 -20.71 24.60
C VAL A 523 21.45 -19.18 24.62
N ASN A 524 22.47 -18.54 24.04
CA ASN A 524 22.58 -17.10 23.85
C ASN A 524 21.23 -16.48 23.47
N SER A 525 20.99 -15.28 23.98
CA SER A 525 20.09 -14.27 23.42
C SER A 525 19.56 -14.67 22.04
N LEU A 526 18.24 -14.72 21.87
CA LEU A 526 17.65 -14.47 20.56
C LEU A 526 17.88 -12.98 20.22
N GLU A 527 19.15 -12.58 20.12
CA GLU A 527 19.55 -11.79 18.97
C GLU A 527 19.03 -12.56 17.76
N VAL A 528 18.34 -11.86 16.86
CA VAL A 528 18.32 -12.30 15.47
C VAL A 528 19.78 -12.30 15.05
N GLN A 529 20.47 -13.41 15.28
CA GLN A 529 21.82 -13.55 14.79
C GLN A 529 21.67 -13.52 13.28
N ALA A 530 22.30 -12.52 12.67
CA ALA A 530 22.43 -12.50 11.24
C ALA A 530 22.95 -13.88 10.85
N LYS A 531 22.17 -14.62 10.04
CA LYS A 531 22.54 -15.95 9.54
C LYS A 531 22.95 -15.81 8.09
N ASN A 532 24.03 -16.50 7.71
CA ASN A 532 24.39 -16.63 6.31
C ASN A 532 23.22 -17.32 5.58
N TYR A 533 22.84 -16.81 4.42
CA TYR A 533 21.68 -17.30 3.68
C TYR A 533 22.05 -17.53 2.22
N LEU A 534 21.68 -18.68 1.67
CA LEU A 534 21.74 -18.94 0.24
C LEU A 534 20.34 -18.76 -0.32
N TYR A 535 20.17 -17.87 -1.29
CA TYR A 535 18.88 -17.58 -1.92
C TYR A 535 18.69 -18.44 -3.18
N GLY A 536 17.49 -18.37 -3.74
CA GLY A 536 17.16 -19.02 -5.01
C GLY A 536 17.90 -18.41 -6.19
N ALA A 537 18.42 -19.26 -7.08
CA ALA A 537 18.98 -18.87 -8.36
C ALA A 537 17.91 -18.21 -9.26
N TYR A 538 18.30 -17.18 -10.02
CA TYR A 538 17.43 -16.51 -10.99
C TYR A 538 18.20 -16.08 -12.26
N PRO A 539 17.64 -16.24 -13.47
CA PRO A 539 16.39 -16.93 -13.76
C PRO A 539 16.47 -18.43 -13.43
N ASN A 540 15.33 -19.03 -13.11
CA ASN A 540 15.21 -20.47 -12.89
C ASN A 540 13.80 -20.91 -13.35
N PRO A 541 13.66 -21.67 -14.45
CA PRO A 541 14.72 -22.34 -15.20
C PRO A 541 15.64 -21.39 -15.99
N ALA A 542 16.93 -21.70 -16.08
CA ALA A 542 17.95 -20.93 -16.81
C ALA A 542 18.31 -21.58 -18.15
N SER A 543 18.81 -20.79 -19.10
CA SER A 543 19.24 -21.26 -20.43
C SER A 543 20.68 -20.89 -20.78
N ASP A 544 21.18 -19.76 -20.30
CA ASP A 544 22.48 -19.21 -20.62
C ASP A 544 23.25 -18.83 -19.36
N LYS A 545 22.66 -18.00 -18.51
CA LYS A 545 23.24 -17.57 -17.24
C LYS A 545 22.20 -17.60 -16.13
N LEU A 546 22.68 -17.79 -14.90
CA LEU A 546 21.88 -17.59 -13.70
C LEU A 546 22.69 -16.86 -12.65
N THR A 547 22.00 -16.11 -11.80
CA THR A 547 22.56 -15.44 -10.63
C THR A 547 22.16 -16.20 -9.37
N ILE A 548 23.11 -16.53 -8.52
CA ILE A 548 22.88 -17.13 -7.21
C ILE A 548 23.19 -16.06 -6.14
N PRO A 549 22.16 -15.44 -5.54
CA PRO A 549 22.37 -14.56 -4.41
C PRO A 549 22.72 -15.37 -3.16
N TYR A 550 23.63 -14.84 -2.35
CA TYR A 550 23.81 -15.26 -0.96
C TYR A 550 24.21 -14.09 -0.08
N GLN A 551 23.81 -14.14 1.19
CA GLN A 551 24.16 -13.13 2.18
C GLN A 551 25.12 -13.72 3.20
N LEU A 552 26.15 -12.95 3.51
CA LEU A 552 27.07 -13.22 4.61
C LEU A 552 26.87 -12.25 5.76
N THR A 553 27.18 -12.71 6.96
CA THR A 553 26.99 -11.98 8.22
C THR A 553 28.30 -11.44 8.77
N GLN A 554 29.40 -11.90 8.19
CA GLN A 554 30.77 -11.45 8.36
C GLN A 554 31.54 -11.79 7.08
N ASN A 555 32.69 -11.17 6.87
CA ASN A 555 33.55 -11.55 5.75
C ASN A 555 33.95 -13.03 5.87
N ALA A 556 33.93 -13.76 4.76
CA ALA A 556 34.25 -15.18 4.76
C ALA A 556 34.85 -15.63 3.42
N ASN A 557 35.64 -16.71 3.47
CA ASN A 557 36.01 -17.44 2.26
C ASN A 557 34.80 -18.28 1.84
N THR A 558 34.25 -18.02 0.65
CA THR A 558 33.05 -18.73 0.17
C THR A 558 33.39 -19.74 -0.92
N VAL A 559 32.66 -20.86 -0.89
CA VAL A 559 32.68 -21.89 -1.93
C VAL A 559 31.25 -22.16 -2.36
N LEU A 560 30.94 -21.93 -3.63
CA LEU A 560 29.69 -22.33 -4.26
C LEU A 560 29.95 -23.56 -5.14
N SER A 561 29.45 -24.71 -4.70
CA SER A 561 29.56 -25.99 -5.41
C SER A 561 28.26 -26.30 -6.11
N ILE A 562 28.31 -26.61 -7.41
CA ILE A 562 27.18 -27.00 -8.24
C ILE A 562 27.35 -28.48 -8.59
N MET A 563 26.28 -29.26 -8.41
CA MET A 563 26.24 -30.70 -8.63
C MET A 563 25.10 -31.08 -9.58
N ASP A 564 25.27 -32.16 -10.33
CA ASP A 564 24.18 -32.80 -11.06
C ASP A 564 23.31 -33.70 -10.14
N ILE A 565 22.27 -34.30 -10.70
CA ILE A 565 21.34 -35.17 -9.95
C ILE A 565 21.98 -36.45 -9.39
N THR A 566 23.15 -36.86 -9.91
CA THR A 566 23.91 -38.00 -9.40
C THR A 566 24.82 -37.62 -8.24
N GLY A 567 24.89 -36.33 -7.90
CA GLY A 567 25.78 -35.78 -6.87
C GLY A 567 27.20 -35.48 -7.37
N LYS A 568 27.45 -35.57 -8.68
CA LYS A 568 28.75 -35.22 -9.26
C LYS A 568 28.89 -33.70 -9.31
N GLU A 569 29.97 -33.17 -8.73
CA GLU A 569 30.31 -31.74 -8.80
C GLU A 569 30.69 -31.37 -10.24
N ILE A 570 29.96 -30.41 -10.82
CA ILE A 570 30.15 -29.94 -12.20
C ILE A 570 30.80 -28.57 -12.25
N LYS A 571 30.68 -27.76 -11.19
CA LYS A 571 31.29 -26.44 -11.10
C LYS A 571 31.53 -26.06 -9.65
N ARG A 572 32.65 -25.41 -9.39
CA ARG A 572 33.05 -24.91 -8.07
C ARG A 572 33.57 -23.49 -8.22
N ILE A 573 33.01 -22.56 -7.45
CA ILE A 573 33.40 -21.16 -7.45
C ILE A 573 33.90 -20.82 -6.06
N GLU A 574 35.16 -20.42 -5.95
CA GLU A 574 35.78 -20.05 -4.69
C GLU A 574 36.12 -18.56 -4.68
N ARG A 575 35.88 -17.92 -3.54
CA ARG A 575 36.20 -16.52 -3.29
C ARG A 575 36.92 -16.41 -1.95
N SER A 576 38.02 -15.68 -1.94
CA SER A 576 38.70 -15.32 -0.70
C SER A 576 38.14 -14.01 -0.17
N ASN A 577 37.82 -13.95 1.13
CA ASN A 577 37.39 -12.74 1.83
C ASN A 577 36.17 -12.03 1.19
N THR A 578 35.14 -12.78 0.81
CA THR A 578 33.86 -12.23 0.34
C THR A 578 33.28 -11.33 1.43
N PRO A 579 32.88 -10.09 1.11
CA PRO A 579 32.43 -9.13 2.12
C PRO A 579 31.10 -9.54 2.76
N VAL A 580 30.89 -9.07 3.99
CA VAL A 580 29.58 -9.09 4.67
C VAL A 580 28.51 -8.39 3.81
N GLY A 581 27.28 -8.91 3.82
CA GLY A 581 26.17 -8.39 3.01
C GLY A 581 25.78 -9.34 1.87
N LEU A 582 24.98 -8.84 0.93
CA LEU A 582 24.48 -9.59 -0.21
C LEU A 582 25.54 -9.65 -1.32
N THR A 583 25.82 -10.84 -1.80
CA THR A 583 26.68 -11.12 -2.96
C THR A 583 25.88 -11.88 -4.01
N ASN A 584 26.02 -11.48 -5.27
CA ASN A 584 25.42 -12.14 -6.41
C ASN A 584 26.51 -12.86 -7.21
N GLU A 585 26.50 -14.18 -7.25
CA GLU A 585 27.39 -14.95 -8.13
C GLU A 585 26.70 -15.26 -9.45
N GLU A 586 27.25 -14.72 -10.53
CA GLU A 586 26.82 -15.03 -11.89
C GLU A 586 27.47 -16.34 -12.36
N VAL A 587 26.64 -17.26 -12.84
CA VAL A 587 27.05 -18.58 -13.29
C VAL A 587 26.59 -18.77 -14.72
N ASP A 588 27.57 -18.88 -15.63
CA ASP A 588 27.36 -19.40 -16.98
C ASP A 588 27.00 -20.90 -16.90
N VAL A 589 25.86 -21.24 -17.49
CA VAL A 589 25.27 -22.58 -17.55
C VAL A 589 25.02 -23.05 -19.00
N THR A 590 25.52 -22.33 -20.00
CA THR A 590 25.37 -22.67 -21.43
C THR A 590 25.89 -24.07 -21.78
N SER A 591 26.89 -24.56 -21.04
CA SER A 591 27.49 -25.88 -21.25
C SER A 591 26.77 -27.03 -20.53
N LEU A 592 25.70 -26.74 -19.78
CA LEU A 592 24.95 -27.74 -19.02
C LEU A 592 23.78 -28.28 -19.84
N HIS A 593 23.56 -29.60 -19.77
CA HIS A 593 22.39 -30.21 -20.40
C HIS A 593 21.11 -29.88 -19.63
N ALA A 594 19.97 -29.87 -20.33
CA ALA A 594 18.66 -29.72 -19.73
C ALA A 594 18.46 -30.73 -18.59
N GLY A 595 18.05 -30.25 -17.42
CA GLY A 595 17.97 -31.09 -16.22
C GLY A 595 17.97 -30.32 -14.91
N ILE A 596 17.92 -31.06 -13.80
CA ILE A 596 17.94 -30.52 -12.44
C ILE A 596 19.37 -30.55 -11.90
N TYR A 597 19.80 -29.42 -11.36
CA TYR A 597 21.09 -29.25 -10.71
C TYR A 597 20.90 -28.73 -9.29
N PHE A 598 21.86 -29.03 -8.43
CA PHE A 598 21.90 -28.56 -7.06
C PHE A 598 23.09 -27.63 -6.87
N TYR A 599 22.96 -26.64 -6.00
CA TYR A 599 24.06 -25.78 -5.60
C TYR A 599 24.09 -25.64 -4.09
N THR A 600 25.29 -25.69 -3.54
CA THR A 600 25.55 -25.65 -2.10
C THR A 600 26.58 -24.58 -1.82
N LEU A 601 26.26 -23.70 -0.87
CA LEU A 601 27.18 -22.66 -0.41
C LEU A 601 27.87 -23.11 0.87
N TYR A 602 29.18 -22.91 0.92
CA TYR A 602 29.99 -23.01 2.12
C TYR A 602 30.61 -21.64 2.42
N ALA A 603 30.70 -21.29 3.71
CA ALA A 603 31.44 -20.12 4.18
C ALA A 603 32.41 -20.57 5.28
N ASN A 604 33.70 -20.23 5.14
CA ASN A 604 34.78 -20.68 6.03
C ASN A 604 34.76 -22.20 6.28
N GLY A 605 34.50 -22.98 5.23
CA GLY A 605 34.41 -24.45 5.29
C GLY A 605 33.11 -25.01 5.89
N THR A 606 32.21 -24.17 6.42
CA THR A 606 30.92 -24.61 6.97
C THR A 606 29.82 -24.53 5.91
N ARG A 607 29.04 -25.60 5.73
CA ARG A 607 27.89 -25.61 4.82
C ARG A 607 26.81 -24.66 5.32
N ILE A 608 26.40 -23.71 4.48
CA ILE A 608 25.33 -22.76 4.78
C ILE A 608 23.97 -23.35 4.44
N ASP A 609 23.76 -23.73 3.19
CA ASP A 609 22.51 -24.30 2.69
C ASP A 609 22.72 -24.92 1.28
N SER A 610 21.75 -25.70 0.81
CA SER A 610 21.73 -26.35 -0.50
C SER A 610 20.38 -26.12 -1.19
N ARG A 611 20.39 -25.74 -2.46
CA ARG A 611 19.19 -25.49 -3.27
C ARG A 611 19.31 -26.11 -4.66
N LYS A 612 18.24 -26.01 -5.47
CA LYS A 612 18.21 -26.52 -6.84
C LYS A 612 17.87 -25.45 -7.88
N PHE A 613 18.34 -25.63 -9.10
CA PHE A 613 17.89 -24.92 -10.29
C PHE A 613 17.67 -25.90 -11.45
N VAL A 614 16.96 -25.44 -12.47
CA VAL A 614 16.61 -26.21 -13.66
C VAL A 614 17.25 -25.54 -14.87
N ILE A 615 17.88 -26.33 -15.74
CA ILE A 615 18.33 -25.90 -17.06
C ILE A 615 17.29 -26.35 -18.10
N LYS A 616 16.91 -25.43 -18.99
CA LYS A 616 15.95 -25.68 -20.07
C LYS A 616 16.53 -26.50 -21.20
#